data_AF-A0A2N5TI85-F1
#
_entry.id   AF-A0A2N5TI85-F1
#
_cell.length_a   1.000
_cell.length_b   1.000
_cell.length_c   1.000
_cell.angle_alpha   90.00
_cell.angle_beta   90.00
_cell.angle_gamma   90.00
#
_symmetry.space_group_name_H-M   'P 1'
#
loop_
_entity.id
_entity.type
_entity.pdbx_description
1 polymer ?
#
loop_
_entity_poly.entity_id
_entity_poly.type
_entity_poly.pdbx_seq_one_letter_code
_entity_poly.pdbx_strand_id
1 'polypeptide(L)'
;MSSHPNATNASSGEGSVLADRALSLPLYCKLTGKRIVLASSSLRRLKILRDIGINPEVIPSSFEENLDHSSFEDPESPEAKALRYAAATASEKAIDVYTRLVLSSPDHPPDLVIGADTVLQSFFPGPGEISKILEKPDSPSDQLSMLEDLMNAPPETRVTAVTGVAVVYPTLASPGYTVKTFGETSRVWFGDVGRESLVAYVAQGEGIDRAGGISVEGVGSQLIRRIDGDWNNVVGFPAYAFVQFLKKLMEDDSDFLDD
;
A
#
# COMPACT_ATOMS: atom_id res chain seq x y z
N MET A 1 35.45 34.34 35.82
CA MET A 1 34.45 33.34 36.24
C MET A 1 33.19 33.56 35.41
N SER A 2 32.96 32.70 34.42
CA SER A 2 31.62 32.29 33.95
C SER A 2 31.82 31.41 32.72
N SER A 3 32.03 30.13 33.00
CA SER A 3 32.01 29.02 32.06
C SER A 3 30.64 28.93 31.38
N HIS A 4 30.61 28.99 30.06
CA HIS A 4 29.48 28.49 29.27
C HIS A 4 29.54 26.96 29.28
N PRO A 5 28.49 26.25 29.72
CA PRO A 5 28.40 24.83 29.49
C PRO A 5 27.97 24.58 28.04
N ASN A 6 28.76 23.76 27.36
CA ASN A 6 28.36 22.99 26.19
C ASN A 6 27.08 22.23 26.50
N ALA A 7 26.05 22.40 25.68
CA ALA A 7 24.89 21.50 25.65
C ALA A 7 24.87 20.81 24.29
N THR A 8 25.71 19.78 24.16
CA THR A 8 25.40 18.61 23.36
C THR A 8 24.17 17.93 23.97
N ASN A 9 23.07 17.89 23.25
CA ASN A 9 22.06 16.85 23.39
C ASN A 9 21.40 16.63 22.03
N ALA A 10 21.99 15.73 21.26
CA ALA A 10 21.28 15.04 20.18
C ALA A 10 20.34 14.02 20.86
N SER A 11 19.08 14.42 21.08
CA SER A 11 18.03 13.46 21.40
C SER A 11 17.55 12.82 20.09
N SER A 12 17.74 11.51 19.96
CA SER A 12 17.05 10.66 19.00
C SER A 12 15.53 10.83 19.17
N GLY A 13 14.91 11.58 18.28
CA GLY A 13 13.48 11.90 18.37
C GLY A 13 12.62 10.72 17.94
N GLU A 14 12.17 9.91 18.89
CA GLU A 14 11.00 9.05 18.72
C GLU A 14 9.77 9.96 18.54
N GLY A 15 9.34 10.16 17.29
CA GLY A 15 8.11 10.87 17.00
C GLY A 15 6.90 10.08 17.50
N SER A 16 5.86 10.77 17.96
CA SER A 16 4.59 10.15 18.33
C SER A 16 4.07 9.25 17.20
N VAL A 17 3.67 8.03 17.54
CA VAL A 17 3.00 7.07 16.65
C VAL A 17 1.65 7.58 16.14
N LEU A 18 1.02 8.48 16.88
CA LEU A 18 -0.15 9.21 16.44
C LEU A 18 0.27 10.50 15.76
N ALA A 19 -0.24 10.74 14.56
CA ALA A 19 -0.14 12.05 13.92
C ALA A 19 -1.12 13.05 14.57
N ASP A 20 -0.83 14.35 14.47
CA ASP A 20 -1.63 15.43 15.10
C ASP A 20 -3.13 15.41 14.74
N ARG A 21 -3.49 14.72 13.65
CA ARG A 21 -4.84 14.58 13.12
C ARG A 21 -5.54 13.27 13.51
N ALA A 22 -4.95 12.48 14.40
CA ALA A 22 -5.56 11.25 14.89
C ALA A 22 -6.92 11.54 15.53
N LEU A 23 -7.92 10.74 15.18
CA LEU A 23 -9.25 10.87 15.77
C LEU A 23 -9.25 10.36 17.21
N SER A 24 -10.12 10.90 18.06
CA SER A 24 -10.32 10.40 19.42
C SER A 24 -11.20 9.14 19.43
N LEU A 25 -10.70 8.03 18.87
CA LEU A 25 -11.37 6.72 18.84
C LEU A 25 -10.58 5.70 19.68
N PRO A 26 -11.25 4.65 20.22
CA PRO A 26 -10.57 3.58 20.98
C PRO A 26 -9.37 2.97 20.25
N LEU A 27 -9.45 2.85 18.92
CA LEU A 27 -8.34 2.40 18.09
C LEU A 27 -7.06 3.23 18.30
N TYR A 28 -7.12 4.54 18.15
CA TYR A 28 -5.93 5.40 18.28
C TYR A 28 -5.42 5.44 19.72
N CYS A 29 -6.31 5.33 20.71
CA CYS A 29 -5.90 5.15 22.10
C CYS A 29 -5.08 3.85 22.26
N LYS A 30 -5.52 2.74 21.67
CA LYS A 30 -4.79 1.46 21.76
C LYS A 30 -3.45 1.45 20.99
N LEU A 31 -3.33 2.27 19.94
CA LEU A 31 -2.07 2.47 19.23
C LEU A 31 -1.08 3.38 19.98
N THR A 32 -1.53 4.12 21.01
CA THR A 32 -0.69 5.09 21.72
C THR A 32 0.45 4.38 22.46
N GLY A 33 1.68 4.84 22.24
CA GLY A 33 2.88 4.25 22.87
C GLY A 33 3.37 2.96 22.22
N LYS A 34 2.67 2.45 21.19
CA LYS A 34 3.10 1.27 20.44
C LYS A 34 4.10 1.66 19.33
N ARG A 35 5.09 0.80 19.08
CA ARG A 35 6.00 0.90 17.94
C ARG A 35 5.36 0.27 16.71
N ILE A 36 4.90 1.13 15.80
CA ILE A 36 4.30 0.71 14.52
C ILE A 36 5.29 0.93 13.39
N VAL A 37 5.47 -0.09 12.56
CA VAL A 37 6.38 -0.09 11.41
C VAL A 37 5.59 -0.29 10.12
N LEU A 38 5.89 0.51 9.10
CA LEU A 38 5.48 0.31 7.71
C LEU A 38 6.59 -0.42 6.95
N ALA A 39 6.31 -1.64 6.52
CA ALA A 39 7.21 -2.51 5.75
C ALA A 39 7.28 -2.11 4.25
N SER A 40 7.34 -0.82 3.94
CA SER A 40 7.28 -0.30 2.56
C SER A 40 8.05 0.99 2.38
N SER A 41 8.77 1.13 1.26
CA SER A 41 9.41 2.39 0.83
C SER A 41 8.46 3.39 0.18
N SER A 42 7.18 3.04 0.00
CA SER A 42 6.21 3.90 -0.70
C SER A 42 5.84 5.13 0.11
N LEU A 43 6.27 6.31 -0.36
CA LEU A 43 5.89 7.60 0.23
C LEU A 43 4.37 7.84 0.19
N ARG A 44 3.66 7.27 -0.79
CA ARG A 44 2.20 7.36 -0.90
C ARG A 44 1.52 6.62 0.25
N ARG A 45 1.96 5.41 0.57
CA ARG A 45 1.42 4.61 1.68
C ARG A 45 1.69 5.30 3.02
N LEU A 46 2.91 5.82 3.21
CA LEU A 46 3.25 6.61 4.39
C LEU A 46 2.35 7.84 4.54
N LYS A 47 2.13 8.57 3.44
CA LYS A 47 1.25 9.74 3.42
C LYS A 47 -0.17 9.36 3.81
N ILE A 48 -0.74 8.30 3.22
CA ILE A 48 -2.10 7.83 3.53
C ILE A 48 -2.22 7.47 5.01
N LEU A 49 -1.28 6.68 5.57
CA LEU A 49 -1.29 6.31 6.99
C LEU A 49 -1.24 7.55 7.89
N ARG A 50 -0.38 8.52 7.58
CA ARG A 50 -0.30 9.79 8.32
C ARG A 50 -1.59 10.60 8.20
N ASP A 51 -2.19 10.63 7.02
CA ASP A 51 -3.44 11.34 6.75
C ASP A 51 -4.60 10.77 7.59
N ILE A 52 -4.60 9.46 7.87
CA ILE A 52 -5.57 8.83 8.78
C ILE A 52 -5.16 8.85 10.26
N GLY A 53 -4.04 9.46 10.62
CA GLY A 53 -3.65 9.63 12.04
C GLY A 53 -2.59 8.66 12.55
N ILE A 54 -2.03 7.80 11.70
CA ILE A 54 -0.98 6.82 12.08
C ILE A 54 0.35 7.26 11.48
N ASN A 55 1.36 7.44 12.32
CA ASN A 55 2.70 7.88 11.95
C ASN A 55 3.72 6.76 12.22
N PRO A 56 3.82 5.76 11.32
CA PRO A 56 4.70 4.62 11.52
C PRO A 56 6.17 4.97 11.25
N GLU A 57 7.08 4.19 11.85
CA GLU A 57 8.46 4.06 11.40
C GLU A 57 8.48 3.41 10.01
N VAL A 58 9.38 3.82 9.11
CA VAL A 58 9.46 3.26 7.76
C VAL A 58 10.67 2.37 7.64
N ILE A 59 10.45 1.07 7.50
CA ILE A 59 11.51 0.07 7.31
C ILE A 59 11.14 -0.80 6.12
N PRO A 60 11.71 -0.55 4.92
CA PRO A 60 11.42 -1.36 3.75
C PRO A 60 11.84 -2.82 3.95
N SER A 61 11.02 -3.74 3.43
CA SER A 61 11.35 -5.16 3.34
C SER A 61 12.46 -5.42 2.34
N SER A 62 13.26 -6.46 2.60
CA SER A 62 14.24 -7.04 1.68
C SER A 62 13.70 -8.24 0.89
N PHE A 63 12.44 -8.62 1.08
CA PHE A 63 11.81 -9.73 0.37
C PHE A 63 11.77 -9.46 -1.13
N GLU A 64 12.33 -10.38 -1.92
CA GLU A 64 12.22 -10.36 -3.38
C GLU A 64 10.79 -10.75 -3.77
N GLU A 65 10.11 -9.92 -4.55
CA GLU A 65 8.72 -10.14 -4.99
C GLU A 65 8.62 -11.25 -6.06
N ASN A 66 9.09 -12.45 -5.73
CA ASN A 66 9.31 -13.56 -6.65
C ASN A 66 8.38 -14.76 -6.38
N LEU A 67 7.28 -14.53 -5.65
CA LEU A 67 6.26 -15.56 -5.43
C LEU A 67 5.72 -16.07 -6.76
N ASP A 68 5.60 -17.40 -6.88
CA ASP A 68 5.13 -18.02 -8.11
C ASP A 68 3.65 -17.72 -8.36
N HIS A 69 3.37 -16.94 -9.42
CA HIS A 69 2.03 -16.57 -9.82
C HIS A 69 1.12 -17.77 -10.15
N SER A 70 1.67 -18.93 -10.49
CA SER A 70 0.89 -20.15 -10.76
C SER A 70 0.29 -20.75 -9.48
N SER A 71 0.92 -20.52 -8.34
CA SER A 71 0.46 -21.00 -7.03
C SER A 71 -0.82 -20.31 -6.53
N PHE A 72 -1.24 -19.23 -7.20
CA PHE A 72 -2.44 -18.45 -6.87
C PHE A 72 -3.54 -18.60 -7.91
N GLU A 73 -3.44 -19.57 -8.81
CA GLU A 73 -4.48 -19.82 -9.80
C GLU A 73 -5.84 -20.04 -9.12
N ASP A 74 -6.82 -19.28 -9.61
CA ASP A 74 -8.21 -19.39 -9.24
C ASP A 74 -9.03 -19.45 -10.54
N PRO A 75 -9.62 -20.61 -10.86
CA PRO A 75 -10.38 -20.78 -12.10
C PRO A 75 -11.62 -19.89 -12.17
N GLU A 76 -12.13 -19.40 -11.03
CA GLU A 76 -13.43 -18.74 -10.96
C GLU A 76 -13.33 -17.20 -10.97
N SER A 77 -12.16 -16.60 -10.67
CA SER A 77 -12.00 -15.14 -10.74
C SER A 77 -10.54 -14.66 -10.82
N PRO A 78 -10.13 -13.96 -11.91
CA PRO A 78 -8.84 -13.27 -12.00
C PRO A 78 -8.60 -12.23 -10.89
N GLU A 79 -9.67 -11.55 -10.43
CA GLU A 79 -9.59 -10.59 -9.32
C GLU A 79 -9.26 -11.31 -7.99
N ALA A 80 -9.81 -12.52 -7.77
CA ALA A 80 -9.49 -13.34 -6.59
C ALA A 80 -8.03 -13.82 -6.59
N LYS A 81 -7.50 -14.21 -7.76
CA LYS A 81 -6.07 -14.51 -7.93
C LYS A 81 -5.20 -13.32 -7.53
N ALA A 82 -5.50 -12.13 -8.06
CA ALA A 82 -4.74 -10.92 -7.76
C ALA A 82 -4.77 -10.57 -6.27
N LEU A 83 -5.93 -10.70 -5.62
CA LEU A 83 -6.08 -10.46 -4.18
C LEU A 83 -5.24 -11.43 -3.35
N ARG A 84 -5.28 -12.73 -3.67
CA ARG A 84 -4.51 -13.76 -2.96
C ARG A 84 -3.00 -13.54 -3.12
N TYR A 85 -2.55 -13.24 -4.33
CA TYR A 85 -1.15 -12.91 -4.60
C TYR A 85 -0.72 -11.67 -3.82
N ALA A 86 -1.45 -10.56 -3.93
CA ALA A 86 -1.10 -9.32 -3.24
C ALA A 86 -1.09 -9.48 -1.71
N ALA A 87 -2.04 -10.21 -1.14
CA ALA A 87 -2.07 -10.50 0.29
C ALA A 87 -0.90 -11.38 0.75
N ALA A 88 -0.51 -12.37 -0.06
CA ALA A 88 0.66 -13.21 0.23
C ALA A 88 1.95 -12.39 0.16
N THR A 89 2.16 -11.61 -0.90
CA THR A 89 3.34 -10.72 -1.04
C THR A 89 3.40 -9.70 0.10
N ALA A 90 2.27 -9.11 0.50
CA ALA A 90 2.20 -8.21 1.65
C ALA A 90 2.58 -8.90 2.96
N SER A 91 2.19 -10.17 3.13
CA SER A 91 2.53 -10.97 4.31
C SER A 91 4.02 -11.24 4.41
N GLU A 92 4.64 -11.71 3.32
CA GLU A 92 6.09 -11.98 3.28
C GLU A 92 6.90 -10.72 3.59
N LYS A 93 6.51 -9.57 3.03
CA LYS A 93 7.13 -8.27 3.33
C LYS A 93 7.06 -7.90 4.81
N ALA A 94 5.89 -8.09 5.43
CA ALA A 94 5.70 -7.76 6.84
C ALA A 94 6.45 -8.74 7.77
N ILE A 95 6.44 -10.04 7.44
CA ILE A 95 7.12 -11.10 8.20
C ILE A 95 8.64 -10.90 8.15
N ASP A 96 9.20 -10.59 6.97
CA ASP A 96 10.62 -10.28 6.80
C ASP A 96 11.06 -9.15 7.73
N VAL A 97 10.33 -8.03 7.72
CA VAL A 97 10.63 -6.87 8.58
C VAL A 97 10.45 -7.21 10.06
N TYR A 98 9.34 -7.85 10.44
CA TYR A 98 9.08 -8.24 11.83
C TYR A 98 10.18 -9.16 12.38
N THR A 99 10.47 -10.25 11.68
CA THR A 99 11.44 -11.26 12.12
C THR A 99 12.83 -10.65 12.22
N ARG A 100 13.24 -9.85 11.22
CA ARG A 100 14.53 -9.15 11.24
C ARG A 100 14.66 -8.21 12.45
N LEU A 101 13.61 -7.46 12.78
CA LEU A 101 13.62 -6.52 13.90
C LEU A 101 13.60 -7.20 15.27
N VAL A 102 12.82 -8.27 15.43
CA VAL A 102 12.84 -9.08 16.66
C VAL A 102 14.23 -9.66 16.91
N LEU A 103 14.92 -10.12 15.86
CA LEU A 103 16.28 -10.67 15.98
C LEU A 103 17.34 -9.59 16.20
N SER A 104 17.24 -8.43 15.54
CA SER A 104 18.24 -7.36 15.65
C SER A 104 18.06 -6.47 16.88
N SER A 105 16.87 -6.43 17.47
CA SER A 105 16.50 -5.53 18.56
C SER A 105 15.50 -6.19 19.52
N PRO A 106 15.89 -7.29 20.19
CA PRO A 106 14.99 -8.09 21.01
C PRO A 106 14.41 -7.34 22.22
N ASP A 107 15.11 -6.31 22.71
CA ASP A 107 14.64 -5.46 23.82
C ASP A 107 13.63 -4.39 23.37
N HIS A 108 13.45 -4.21 22.05
CA HIS A 108 12.55 -3.22 21.47
C HIS A 108 11.91 -3.71 20.16
N PRO A 109 11.20 -4.85 20.18
CA PRO A 109 10.54 -5.37 18.98
C PRO A 109 9.38 -4.45 18.55
N PRO A 110 8.96 -4.49 17.28
CA PRO A 110 7.78 -3.77 16.84
C PRO A 110 6.50 -4.40 17.43
N ASP A 111 5.57 -3.57 17.88
CA ASP A 111 4.23 -4.01 18.31
C ASP A 111 3.33 -4.32 17.11
N LEU A 112 3.57 -3.66 15.98
CA LEU A 112 2.81 -3.84 14.75
C LEU A 112 3.67 -3.56 13.52
N VAL A 113 3.71 -4.50 12.58
CA VAL A 113 4.31 -4.31 11.26
C VAL A 113 3.22 -4.39 10.20
N ILE A 114 3.15 -3.37 9.34
CA ILE A 114 2.16 -3.24 8.26
C ILE A 114 2.85 -3.49 6.93
N GLY A 115 2.48 -4.55 6.23
CA GLY A 115 2.86 -4.83 4.84
C GLY A 115 1.73 -4.51 3.88
N ALA A 116 2.07 -4.08 2.67
CA ALA A 116 1.10 -3.88 1.60
C ALA A 116 1.71 -4.11 0.22
N ASP A 117 0.90 -4.66 -0.68
CA ASP A 117 1.24 -4.91 -2.07
C ASP A 117 0.08 -4.54 -2.98
N THR A 118 0.36 -3.87 -4.10
CA THR A 118 -0.67 -3.35 -5.01
C THR A 118 -0.35 -3.76 -6.43
N VAL A 119 -1.28 -4.50 -7.05
CA VAL A 119 -1.21 -4.93 -8.45
C VAL A 119 -2.24 -4.14 -9.25
N LEU A 120 -1.84 -3.63 -10.41
CA LEU A 120 -2.76 -3.03 -11.37
C LEU A 120 -3.03 -4.00 -12.51
N GLN A 121 -4.29 -4.13 -12.91
CA GLN A 121 -4.69 -4.98 -14.04
C GLN A 121 -5.65 -4.22 -14.94
N SER A 122 -5.37 -4.18 -16.24
CA SER A 122 -6.34 -3.70 -17.23
C SER A 122 -7.32 -4.81 -17.59
N PHE A 123 -8.60 -4.48 -17.65
CA PHE A 123 -9.67 -5.35 -18.12
C PHE A 123 -10.24 -4.80 -19.41
N PHE A 124 -10.13 -5.57 -20.49
CA PHE A 124 -10.65 -5.23 -21.81
C PHE A 124 -11.92 -6.06 -22.10
N PRO A 125 -13.06 -5.42 -22.40
CA PRO A 125 -14.31 -6.13 -22.71
C PRO A 125 -14.23 -6.84 -24.07
N GLY A 126 -14.73 -8.08 -24.16
CA GLY A 126 -14.82 -8.83 -25.43
C GLY A 126 -14.87 -10.36 -25.25
N PRO A 127 -15.02 -11.13 -26.35
CA PRO A 127 -14.99 -12.60 -26.29
C PRO A 127 -13.65 -13.08 -25.75
N GLY A 128 -13.67 -13.74 -24.58
CA GLY A 128 -12.47 -14.26 -23.92
C GLY A 128 -11.74 -13.27 -23.01
N GLU A 129 -12.46 -12.26 -22.46
CA GLU A 129 -12.02 -11.31 -21.41
C GLU A 129 -10.57 -11.49 -20.95
N ILE A 130 -9.68 -10.67 -21.52
CA ILE A 130 -8.25 -10.74 -21.22
C ILE A 130 -7.94 -9.68 -20.17
N SER A 131 -7.43 -10.14 -19.01
CA SER A 131 -6.79 -9.26 -18.04
C SER A 131 -5.29 -9.23 -18.30
N LYS A 132 -4.68 -8.05 -18.20
CA LYS A 132 -3.22 -7.85 -18.32
C LYS A 132 -2.72 -7.12 -17.08
N ILE A 133 -1.72 -7.68 -16.41
CA ILE A 133 -1.01 -6.99 -15.33
C ILE A 133 -0.26 -5.80 -15.95
N LEU A 134 -0.40 -4.63 -15.32
CA LEU A 134 0.24 -3.40 -15.75
C LEU A 134 1.47 -3.16 -14.89
N GLU A 135 2.64 -3.24 -15.53
CA GLU A 135 3.92 -2.91 -14.93
C GLU A 135 4.21 -1.40 -15.03
N LYS A 136 5.37 -0.98 -14.49
CA LYS A 136 5.88 0.38 -14.70
C LYS A 136 6.42 0.51 -16.13
N PRO A 137 6.26 1.67 -16.78
CA PRO A 137 6.86 1.91 -18.08
C PRO A 137 8.40 2.01 -17.97
N ASP A 138 9.10 1.48 -18.96
CA ASP A 138 10.58 1.53 -19.03
C ASP A 138 11.09 2.88 -19.54
N SER A 139 10.25 3.63 -20.26
CA SER A 139 10.62 4.91 -20.88
C SER A 139 9.39 5.80 -21.10
N PRO A 140 9.57 7.12 -21.32
CA PRO A 140 8.46 8.00 -21.68
C PRO A 140 7.72 7.56 -22.96
N SER A 141 8.43 7.01 -23.95
CA SER A 141 7.80 6.46 -25.16
C SER A 141 6.96 5.23 -24.88
N ASP A 142 7.43 4.36 -23.98
CA ASP A 142 6.68 3.18 -23.53
C ASP A 142 5.44 3.60 -22.74
N GLN A 143 5.60 4.56 -21.81
CA GLN A 143 4.49 5.17 -21.08
C GLN A 143 3.41 5.73 -22.02
N LEU A 144 3.81 6.48 -23.06
CA LEU A 144 2.86 7.00 -24.04
C LEU A 144 2.12 5.88 -24.75
N SER A 145 2.83 4.82 -25.17
CA SER A 145 2.21 3.65 -25.82
C SER A 145 1.19 2.97 -24.90
N MET A 146 1.55 2.74 -23.64
CA MET A 146 0.67 2.13 -22.65
C MET A 146 -0.61 2.96 -22.44
N LEU A 147 -0.47 4.28 -22.33
CA LEU A 147 -1.61 5.18 -22.16
C LEU A 147 -2.48 5.21 -23.42
N GLU A 148 -1.88 5.23 -24.61
CA GLU A 148 -2.62 5.18 -25.88
C GLU A 148 -3.42 3.88 -26.01
N ASP A 149 -2.85 2.75 -25.60
CA ASP A 149 -3.56 1.46 -25.59
C ASP A 149 -4.78 1.49 -24.65
N LEU A 150 -4.63 2.05 -23.45
CA LEU A 150 -5.73 2.15 -22.47
C LEU A 150 -6.83 3.13 -22.90
N MET A 151 -6.44 4.26 -23.51
CA MET A 151 -7.34 5.38 -23.81
C MET A 151 -8.07 5.20 -25.15
N ASN A 152 -7.49 4.44 -26.09
CA ASN A 152 -8.14 4.08 -27.35
C ASN A 152 -8.96 2.78 -27.26
N ALA A 153 -8.94 2.11 -26.10
CA ALA A 153 -9.73 0.92 -25.86
C ALA A 153 -11.23 1.24 -25.74
N PRO A 154 -12.13 0.23 -25.80
CA PRO A 154 -13.56 0.44 -25.62
C PRO A 154 -13.89 1.19 -24.32
N PRO A 155 -14.95 2.03 -24.27
CA PRO A 155 -15.27 2.86 -23.10
C PRO A 155 -15.48 2.11 -21.78
N GLU A 156 -15.77 0.82 -21.83
CA GLU A 156 -15.94 -0.05 -20.66
C GLU A 156 -14.62 -0.58 -20.10
N THR A 157 -13.51 -0.37 -20.82
CA THR A 157 -12.14 -0.72 -20.38
C THR A 157 -11.83 -0.01 -19.08
N ARG A 158 -11.32 -0.77 -18.12
CA ARG A 158 -10.97 -0.27 -16.78
C ARG A 158 -9.63 -0.80 -16.34
N VAL A 159 -8.99 -0.04 -15.46
CA VAL A 159 -7.87 -0.53 -14.65
C VAL A 159 -8.39 -0.84 -13.25
N THR A 160 -8.13 -2.05 -12.80
CA THR A 160 -8.45 -2.53 -11.46
C THR A 160 -7.17 -2.45 -10.62
N ALA A 161 -7.22 -1.68 -9.54
CA ALA A 161 -6.22 -1.68 -8.47
C ALA A 161 -6.62 -2.71 -7.41
N VAL A 162 -5.75 -3.68 -7.18
CA VAL A 162 -5.92 -4.73 -6.18
C VAL A 162 -4.82 -4.60 -5.16
N THR A 163 -5.16 -4.27 -3.91
CA THR A 163 -4.17 -4.17 -2.83
C THR A 163 -4.42 -5.25 -1.78
N GLY A 164 -3.39 -6.02 -1.47
CA GLY A 164 -3.35 -6.86 -0.29
C GLY A 164 -2.63 -6.13 0.84
N VAL A 165 -3.14 -6.24 2.06
CA VAL A 165 -2.54 -5.67 3.27
C VAL A 165 -2.37 -6.78 4.29
N ALA A 166 -1.22 -6.80 4.96
CA ALA A 166 -0.91 -7.69 6.05
C ALA A 166 -0.53 -6.89 7.30
N VAL A 167 -0.97 -7.36 8.46
CA VAL A 167 -0.47 -6.91 9.75
C VAL A 167 0.16 -8.07 10.49
N VAL A 168 1.33 -7.82 11.09
CA VAL A 168 2.07 -8.77 11.92
C VAL A 168 2.26 -8.16 13.30
N TYR A 169 1.88 -8.90 14.34
CA TYR A 169 1.98 -8.49 15.74
C TYR A 169 2.35 -9.68 16.62
N PRO A 170 3.03 -9.46 17.76
CA PRO A 170 3.48 -10.54 18.65
C PRO A 170 2.28 -11.29 19.27
N THR A 171 2.45 -12.58 19.50
CA THR A 171 1.51 -13.42 20.28
C THR A 171 2.28 -14.46 21.08
N LEU A 172 1.65 -15.05 22.09
CA LEU A 172 2.26 -16.12 22.90
C LEU A 172 2.28 -17.49 22.20
N ALA A 173 1.59 -17.62 21.06
CA ALA A 173 1.56 -18.84 20.28
C ALA A 173 2.78 -18.92 19.35
N SER A 174 3.30 -20.14 19.11
CA SER A 174 4.33 -20.36 18.08
C SER A 174 3.81 -19.90 16.70
N PRO A 175 4.58 -19.12 15.91
CA PRO A 175 6.03 -18.83 16.02
C PRO A 175 6.43 -17.58 16.85
N GLY A 176 5.53 -17.04 17.68
CA GLY A 176 5.73 -15.82 18.47
C GLY A 176 5.13 -14.57 17.83
N TYR A 177 4.34 -14.75 16.76
CA TYR A 177 3.59 -13.69 16.10
C TYR A 177 2.39 -14.27 15.36
N THR A 178 1.43 -13.40 15.07
CA THR A 178 0.28 -13.68 14.24
C THR A 178 0.32 -12.78 13.00
N VAL A 179 -0.14 -13.33 11.88
CA VAL A 179 -0.33 -12.60 10.62
C VAL A 179 -1.81 -12.56 10.31
N LYS A 180 -2.34 -11.36 10.04
CA LYS A 180 -3.71 -11.18 9.56
C LYS A 180 -3.69 -10.38 8.27
N THR A 181 -4.53 -10.75 7.32
CA THR A 181 -4.59 -10.10 6.01
C THR A 181 -6.01 -9.71 5.63
N PHE A 182 -6.10 -8.73 4.74
CA PHE A 182 -7.29 -8.44 3.97
C PHE A 182 -6.87 -7.89 2.60
N GLY A 183 -7.81 -7.75 1.68
CA GLY A 183 -7.57 -7.12 0.39
C GLY A 183 -8.71 -6.18 -0.01
N GLU A 184 -8.40 -5.26 -0.90
CA GLU A 184 -9.33 -4.26 -1.42
C GLU A 184 -9.16 -4.11 -2.93
N THR A 185 -10.28 -3.88 -3.63
CA THR A 185 -10.33 -3.75 -5.07
C THR A 185 -11.00 -2.43 -5.46
N SER A 186 -10.41 -1.69 -6.37
CA SER A 186 -10.99 -0.44 -6.87
C SER A 186 -10.73 -0.29 -8.35
N ARG A 187 -11.68 0.32 -9.07
CA ARG A 187 -11.72 0.33 -10.53
C ARG A 187 -11.67 1.76 -11.03
N VAL A 188 -10.90 1.96 -12.09
CA VAL A 188 -10.61 3.27 -12.67
C VAL A 188 -10.94 3.21 -14.15
N TRP A 189 -11.75 4.15 -14.61
CA TRP A 189 -12.05 4.36 -16.02
C TRP A 189 -11.42 5.66 -16.47
N PHE A 190 -10.81 5.61 -17.63
CA PHE A 190 -10.19 6.77 -18.23
C PHE A 190 -11.16 7.53 -19.14
N GLY A 191 -10.88 8.81 -19.34
CA GLY A 191 -11.64 9.67 -20.25
C GLY A 191 -11.07 9.65 -21.66
N ASP A 192 -11.89 10.07 -22.64
CA ASP A 192 -11.40 10.42 -23.96
C ASP A 192 -10.77 11.83 -23.90
N VAL A 193 -9.45 11.87 -23.72
CA VAL A 193 -8.69 13.11 -23.50
C VAL A 193 -7.88 13.57 -24.72
N GLY A 194 -7.83 12.76 -25.77
CA GLY A 194 -7.02 13.00 -26.96
C GLY A 194 -5.50 12.87 -26.75
N ARG A 195 -4.77 12.66 -27.86
CA ARG A 195 -3.31 12.43 -27.87
C ARG A 195 -2.49 13.59 -27.29
N GLU A 196 -2.93 14.83 -27.50
CA GLU A 196 -2.24 16.03 -27.00
C GLU A 196 -2.10 16.00 -25.47
N SER A 197 -3.18 15.66 -24.77
CA SER A 197 -3.20 15.53 -23.31
C SER A 197 -2.26 14.42 -22.81
N LEU A 198 -2.20 13.29 -23.53
CA LEU A 198 -1.33 12.16 -23.17
C LEU A 198 0.15 12.54 -23.32
N VAL A 199 0.52 13.21 -24.42
CA VAL A 199 1.89 13.69 -24.64
C VAL A 199 2.29 14.70 -23.57
N ALA A 200 1.40 15.65 -23.23
CA ALA A 200 1.67 16.63 -22.18
C ALA A 200 1.83 15.98 -20.79
N TYR A 201 1.01 14.96 -20.48
CA TYR A 201 1.12 14.22 -19.23
C TYR A 201 2.43 13.42 -19.13
N VAL A 202 2.81 12.70 -20.20
CA VAL A 202 4.08 11.96 -20.26
C VAL A 202 5.27 12.90 -20.10
N ALA A 203 5.22 14.08 -20.73
CA ALA A 203 6.27 15.10 -20.61
C ALA A 203 6.41 15.65 -19.18
N GLN A 204 5.35 15.62 -18.37
CA GLN A 204 5.43 15.97 -16.95
C GLN A 204 6.28 14.94 -16.19
N GLY A 205 6.07 13.65 -16.45
CA GLY A 205 6.79 12.54 -15.81
C GLY A 205 6.08 11.94 -14.59
N GLU A 206 4.88 12.39 -14.23
CA GLU A 206 4.18 11.97 -13.00
C GLU A 206 3.93 10.45 -12.89
N GLY A 207 3.80 9.78 -14.04
CA GLY A 207 3.43 8.36 -14.12
C GLY A 207 4.59 7.38 -14.39
N ILE A 208 5.82 7.84 -14.62
CA ILE A 208 6.92 6.97 -15.07
C ILE A 208 7.31 5.91 -14.04
N ASP A 209 7.15 6.20 -12.74
CA ASP A 209 7.48 5.30 -11.63
C ASP A 209 6.27 4.49 -11.14
N ARG A 210 5.17 4.48 -11.91
CA ARG A 210 3.88 3.91 -11.51
C ARG A 210 3.45 2.80 -12.44
N ALA A 211 2.91 1.74 -11.84
CA ALA A 211 2.22 0.69 -12.58
C ALA A 211 1.15 1.32 -13.50
N GLY A 212 1.07 0.86 -14.74
CA GLY A 212 0.15 1.42 -15.74
C GLY A 212 0.52 2.81 -16.26
N GLY A 213 1.67 3.36 -15.87
CA GLY A 213 2.16 4.64 -16.39
C GLY A 213 1.32 5.85 -15.97
N ILE A 214 0.46 5.73 -14.94
CA ILE A 214 -0.51 6.76 -14.59
C ILE A 214 -0.63 7.01 -13.08
N SER A 215 -0.93 8.26 -12.76
CA SER A 215 -1.30 8.76 -11.44
C SER A 215 -2.78 9.14 -11.46
N VAL A 216 -3.54 8.74 -10.44
CA VAL A 216 -4.88 9.30 -10.20
C VAL A 216 -4.85 10.58 -9.38
N GLU A 217 -3.66 10.96 -8.91
CA GLU A 217 -3.39 12.21 -8.20
C GLU A 217 -2.89 13.27 -9.20
N GLY A 218 -2.61 14.47 -8.69
CA GLY A 218 -1.86 15.49 -9.43
C GLY A 218 -2.47 15.86 -10.78
N VAL A 219 -1.64 16.02 -11.81
CA VAL A 219 -2.12 16.36 -13.16
C VAL A 219 -2.78 15.18 -13.86
N GLY A 220 -2.47 13.95 -13.41
CA GLY A 220 -3.06 12.72 -13.95
C GLY A 220 -4.56 12.59 -13.69
N SER A 221 -5.11 13.32 -12.71
CA SER A 221 -6.56 13.37 -12.46
C SER A 221 -7.35 13.88 -13.67
N GLN A 222 -6.73 14.60 -14.60
CA GLN A 222 -7.35 15.04 -15.86
C GLN A 222 -7.63 13.89 -16.83
N LEU A 223 -6.97 12.74 -16.63
CA LEU A 223 -7.10 11.54 -17.46
C LEU A 223 -8.19 10.59 -16.95
N ILE A 224 -8.67 10.79 -15.73
CA ILE A 224 -9.58 9.88 -15.04
C ILE A 224 -11.03 10.36 -15.21
N ARG A 225 -11.87 9.49 -15.77
CA ARG A 225 -13.31 9.76 -15.92
C ARG A 225 -14.10 9.38 -14.68
N ARG A 226 -13.77 8.23 -14.09
CA ARG A 226 -14.53 7.64 -12.97
C ARG A 226 -13.64 6.73 -12.15
N ILE A 227 -13.89 6.73 -10.84
CA ILE A 227 -13.38 5.73 -9.90
C ILE A 227 -14.58 5.06 -9.24
N ASP A 228 -14.52 3.75 -9.06
CA ASP A 228 -15.47 2.95 -8.28
C ASP A 228 -14.71 2.14 -7.24
N GLY A 229 -15.01 2.37 -5.96
CA GLY A 229 -14.26 1.84 -4.82
C GLY A 229 -13.49 2.90 -4.03
N ASP A 230 -12.49 2.46 -3.28
CA ASP A 230 -11.67 3.32 -2.43
C ASP A 230 -10.59 4.05 -3.24
N TRP A 231 -10.66 5.38 -3.26
CA TRP A 231 -9.62 6.21 -3.89
C TRP A 231 -8.23 5.94 -3.29
N ASN A 232 -8.12 5.73 -1.98
CA ASN A 232 -6.81 5.50 -1.33
C ASN A 232 -6.21 4.16 -1.77
N ASN A 233 -7.06 3.17 -2.02
CA ASN A 233 -6.63 1.90 -2.59
C ASN A 233 -5.99 2.10 -3.97
N VAL A 234 -6.60 2.90 -4.83
CA VAL A 234 -6.04 3.24 -6.15
C VAL A 234 -4.70 3.96 -6.02
N VAL A 235 -4.52 4.82 -5.01
CA VAL A 235 -3.24 5.48 -4.73
C VAL A 235 -2.18 4.54 -4.15
N GLY A 236 -2.61 3.49 -3.44
CA GLY A 236 -1.77 2.35 -3.06
C GLY A 236 -1.94 1.85 -1.62
N PHE A 237 -2.95 2.31 -0.87
CA PHE A 237 -3.29 1.76 0.44
C PHE A 237 -4.78 1.96 0.80
N PRO A 238 -5.55 0.89 1.07
CA PRO A 238 -6.99 0.98 1.31
C PRO A 238 -7.32 1.49 2.73
N ALA A 239 -7.30 2.81 2.90
CA ALA A 239 -7.38 3.48 4.20
C ALA A 239 -8.65 3.12 4.99
N TYR A 240 -9.80 3.10 4.33
CA TYR A 240 -11.06 2.78 5.00
C TYR A 240 -11.06 1.34 5.50
N ALA A 241 -10.78 0.38 4.60
CA ALA A 241 -10.76 -1.04 4.93
C ALA A 241 -9.73 -1.35 6.02
N PHE A 242 -8.56 -0.70 5.98
CA PHE A 242 -7.54 -0.85 7.03
C PHE A 242 -8.05 -0.44 8.41
N VAL A 243 -8.70 0.72 8.55
CA VAL A 243 -9.23 1.17 9.85
C VAL A 243 -10.32 0.23 10.35
N GLN A 244 -11.23 -0.24 9.49
CA GLN A 244 -12.26 -1.21 9.89
C GLN A 244 -11.65 -2.54 10.31
N PHE A 245 -10.63 -2.99 9.59
CA PHE A 245 -9.91 -4.21 9.89
C PHE A 245 -9.22 -4.14 11.26
N LEU A 246 -8.51 -3.06 11.58
CA LEU A 246 -7.89 -2.89 12.90
C LEU A 246 -8.94 -2.86 14.03
N LYS A 247 -10.08 -2.17 13.82
CA LYS A 247 -11.17 -2.16 14.81
C LYS A 247 -11.70 -3.57 15.07
N LYS A 248 -11.93 -4.33 13.99
CA LYS A 248 -12.37 -5.71 14.10
C LYS A 248 -11.36 -6.58 14.83
N LEU A 249 -10.06 -6.42 14.56
CA LEU A 249 -9.01 -7.14 15.31
C LEU A 249 -9.02 -6.80 16.81
N MET A 250 -9.26 -5.54 17.19
CA MET A 250 -9.41 -5.18 18.61
C MET A 250 -10.61 -5.82 19.29
N GLU A 251 -11.66 -6.15 18.53
CA GLU A 251 -12.88 -6.80 19.05
C GLU A 251 -12.72 -8.33 19.11
N ASP A 252 -12.10 -8.91 18.08
CA ASP A 252 -12.06 -10.36 17.85
C ASP A 252 -10.81 -11.05 18.41
N ASP A 253 -9.70 -10.33 18.58
CA ASP A 253 -8.39 -10.89 18.93
C ASP A 253 -7.87 -10.25 20.22
N SER A 254 -7.92 -11.01 21.32
CA SER A 254 -7.44 -10.55 22.63
C SER A 254 -5.96 -10.26 22.63
N ASP A 255 -5.15 -10.88 21.76
CA ASP A 255 -3.70 -10.67 21.76
C ASP A 255 -3.31 -9.41 20.96
N PHE A 256 -4.26 -8.79 20.24
CA PHE A 256 -3.96 -7.66 19.37
C PHE A 256 -3.63 -6.38 20.15
N LEU A 257 -2.34 -6.02 20.14
CA LEU A 257 -1.76 -4.84 20.79
C LEU A 257 -1.97 -4.80 22.31
N ASP A 258 -2.08 -5.97 22.93
CA ASP A 258 -2.05 -6.10 24.38
C ASP A 258 -0.62 -5.91 24.92
N ASP A 259 -0.52 -5.63 26.23
CA ASP A 259 0.75 -5.35 26.93
C ASP A 259 1.39 -6.62 27.52
#